data_AF-X1KUW7-F1
#
_entry.id   AF-X1KUW7-F1
#
_cell.length_a   1.000
_cell.length_b   1.000
_cell.length_c   1.000
_cell.angle_alpha   90.00
_cell.angle_beta   90.00
_cell.angle_gamma   90.00
#
_symmetry.space_group_name_H-M   'P 1'
#
loop_
_entity.id
_entity.type
_entity.pdbx_description
1 polymer ?
#
loop_
_entity_poly.entity_id
_entity_poly.type
_entity_poly.pdbx_seq_one_letter_code
_entity_poly.pdbx_strand_id
1 'polypeptide(L)'
;MNQNKSRNSKTSFPFAKLCLLAVLVLLVAVVLLSYSKLTARPIRNVILISIDTCRADYLSCYGYSRKTTPNIDAIADAATLFENVISPVPLTLPAHCSMLTGY
;
A
#
# COMPACT_ATOMS: atom_id res chain seq x y z
N MET A 1 -49.51 -9.24 52.59
CA MET A 1 -49.52 -10.47 51.77
C MET A 1 -49.33 -10.03 50.32
N ASN A 2 -48.11 -9.86 49.81
CA ASN A 2 -47.07 -10.82 49.41
C ASN A 2 -46.96 -10.83 47.86
N GLN A 3 -45.72 -10.75 47.35
CA GLN A 3 -45.26 -10.94 45.96
C GLN A 3 -45.60 -9.79 44.97
N ASN A 4 -44.68 -8.98 44.42
CA ASN A 4 -43.34 -9.20 43.87
C ASN A 4 -43.24 -10.40 42.92
N LYS A 5 -43.48 -10.18 41.62
CA LYS A 5 -42.85 -11.00 40.57
C LYS A 5 -42.76 -10.26 39.24
N SER A 6 -41.56 -9.75 38.98
CA SER A 6 -40.90 -9.68 37.68
C SER A 6 -41.61 -10.42 36.55
N ARG A 7 -42.00 -9.70 35.50
CA ARG A 7 -42.07 -10.27 34.15
C ARG A 7 -41.52 -9.29 33.13
N ASN A 8 -40.19 -9.27 33.07
CA ASN A 8 -39.39 -9.09 31.87
C ASN A 8 -40.13 -9.67 30.64
N SER A 9 -40.62 -8.83 29.73
CA SER A 9 -40.92 -9.23 28.35
C SER A 9 -39.98 -8.47 27.42
N LYS A 10 -38.74 -8.95 27.40
CA LYS A 10 -37.71 -8.63 26.42
C LYS A 10 -38.14 -9.14 25.04
N THR A 11 -39.05 -8.45 24.36
CA THR A 11 -39.43 -8.81 22.98
C THR A 11 -39.80 -7.57 22.18
N SER A 12 -38.88 -6.62 22.11
CA SER A 12 -38.97 -5.50 21.19
C SER A 12 -37.89 -5.66 20.11
N PHE A 13 -38.35 -5.84 18.88
CA PHE A 13 -37.63 -5.63 17.61
C PHE A 13 -36.69 -6.75 17.09
N PRO A 14 -37.23 -7.92 16.68
CA PRO A 14 -36.51 -8.80 15.74
C PRO A 14 -36.16 -8.08 14.43
N PHE A 15 -36.99 -7.10 14.02
CA PHE A 15 -36.77 -6.27 12.83
C PHE A 15 -35.50 -5.41 12.91
N ALA A 16 -35.17 -4.82 14.06
CA ALA A 16 -33.96 -4.01 14.20
C ALA A 16 -32.68 -4.85 14.09
N LYS A 17 -32.70 -6.07 14.64
CA LYS A 17 -31.60 -7.03 14.51
C LYS A 17 -31.46 -7.55 13.08
N LEU A 18 -32.58 -7.75 12.38
CA LEU A 18 -32.59 -8.17 10.98
C LEU A 18 -32.03 -7.06 10.07
N CYS A 19 -32.40 -5.79 10.31
CA CYS A 19 -31.82 -4.65 9.60
C CYS A 19 -30.32 -4.51 9.88
N LEU A 20 -29.87 -4.67 11.13
CA LEU A 20 -28.45 -4.60 11.48
C LEU A 20 -27.65 -5.71 10.79
N LEU A 21 -28.17 -6.94 10.76
CA LEU A 21 -27.55 -8.07 10.07
C LEU A 21 -27.49 -7.81 8.55
N ALA A 22 -28.56 -7.30 7.95
CA ALA A 22 -28.60 -6.96 6.53
C ALA A 22 -27.58 -5.87 6.16
N VAL A 23 -27.43 -4.84 7.00
CA VAL A 23 -26.41 -3.80 6.83
C VAL A 23 -25.00 -4.36 6.97
N LEU A 24 -24.77 -5.25 7.94
CA LEU A 24 -23.48 -5.93 8.11
C LEU A 24 -23.14 -6.79 6.88
N VAL A 25 -24.09 -7.58 6.40
CA VAL A 25 -23.91 -8.41 5.19
C VAL A 25 -23.65 -7.53 3.97
N LEU A 26 -24.36 -6.41 3.84
CA LEU A 26 -24.13 -5.45 2.75
C LEU A 26 -22.72 -4.81 2.84
N LEU A 27 -22.27 -4.43 4.03
CA LEU A 27 -20.92 -3.91 4.26
C LEU A 27 -19.85 -4.94 3.89
N VAL A 28 -20.02 -6.18 4.36
CA VAL A 28 -19.10 -7.28 4.02
C VAL A 28 -19.09 -7.53 2.52
N ALA A 29 -20.25 -7.55 1.86
CA ALA A 29 -20.35 -7.71 0.41
C ALA A 29 -19.64 -6.57 -0.34
N VAL A 30 -19.82 -5.31 0.07
CA VAL A 30 -19.12 -4.16 -0.53
C VAL A 30 -17.60 -4.25 -0.36
N VAL A 31 -17.13 -4.68 0.81
CA VAL A 31 -15.70 -4.91 1.06
C VAL A 31 -15.16 -6.02 0.18
N LEU A 32 -15.84 -7.18 0.11
CA LEU A 32 -15.43 -8.31 -0.72
C LEU A 32 -15.43 -7.95 -2.22
N LEU A 33 -16.42 -7.20 -2.70
CA LEU A 33 -16.44 -6.72 -4.09
C LEU A 33 -15.30 -5.73 -4.36
N SER A 34 -14.91 -4.89 -3.39
CA SER A 34 -13.77 -3.97 -3.55
C SER A 34 -12.44 -4.73 -3.68
N TYR A 35 -12.26 -5.82 -2.93
CA TYR A 35 -11.09 -6.70 -3.07
C TYR A 35 -10.99 -7.35 -4.45
N SER A 36 -12.12 -7.76 -5.04
CA SER A 36 -12.13 -8.42 -6.36
C SER A 36 -11.67 -7.53 -7.53
N LYS A 37 -11.63 -6.20 -7.34
CA LYS A 37 -11.16 -5.23 -8.35
C LYS A 37 -9.65 -5.00 -8.34
N LEU A 38 -8.90 -5.62 -7.41
CA LEU A 38 -7.44 -5.49 -7.32
C LEU A 38 -6.69 -6.44 -8.26
N THR A 39 -7.28 -6.85 -9.38
CA THR A 39 -6.52 -7.57 -10.41
C THR A 39 -5.54 -6.59 -11.03
N ALA A 40 -4.27 -6.67 -10.62
CA ALA A 40 -3.18 -5.90 -11.20
C ALA A 40 -3.21 -6.10 -12.72
N ARG A 41 -3.24 -5.00 -13.48
CA ARG A 41 -3.06 -5.10 -14.93
C ARG A 41 -1.71 -5.77 -15.18
N PRO A 42 -1.62 -6.71 -16.15
CA PRO A 42 -0.34 -7.32 -16.47
C PRO A 42 0.65 -6.24 -16.89
N ILE A 43 1.84 -6.25 -16.29
CA ILE A 43 2.94 -5.35 -16.65
C ILE A 43 3.37 -5.73 -18.07
N ARG A 44 3.20 -4.81 -19.02
CA ARG A 44 3.54 -5.04 -20.44
C ARG A 44 4.97 -4.68 -20.79
N ASN A 45 5.51 -3.65 -20.14
CA ASN A 45 6.84 -3.11 -20.41
C ASN A 45 7.52 -2.77 -19.09
N VAL A 46 8.82 -3.05 -19.00
CA VAL A 46 9.68 -2.68 -17.89
C VAL A 46 10.86 -1.91 -18.46
N ILE A 47 11.15 -0.72 -17.92
CA ILE A 47 12.33 0.07 -18.25
C ILE A 47 13.18 0.16 -16.99
N LEU A 48 14.38 -0.40 -17.05
CA LEU A 48 15.39 -0.30 -15.99
C LEU A 48 16.43 0.74 -16.38
N ILE A 49 16.52 1.82 -15.60
CA ILE A 49 17.54 2.86 -15.76
C ILE A 49 18.50 2.74 -14.56
N SER A 50 19.78 2.51 -14.84
CA SER A 50 20.83 2.46 -13.82
C SER A 50 21.87 3.53 -14.10
N ILE A 51 22.33 4.21 -13.05
CA ILE A 51 23.38 5.23 -13.12
C ILE A 51 24.56 4.74 -12.29
N ASP A 52 25.69 4.52 -12.94
CA ASP A 52 26.90 4.02 -12.28
C ASP A 52 27.46 5.05 -11.30
N THR A 53 27.94 4.59 -10.15
CA THR A 53 28.54 5.42 -9.08
C THR A 53 27.66 6.57 -8.55
N CYS A 54 26.34 6.49 -8.73
CA CYS A 54 25.41 7.52 -8.27
C CYS A 54 25.17 7.43 -6.76
N ARG A 55 25.36 8.53 -6.04
CA ARG A 55 25.03 8.64 -4.62
C ARG A 55 23.72 9.40 -4.43
N ALA A 56 22.88 8.90 -3.53
CA ALA A 56 21.58 9.51 -3.23
C ALA A 56 21.73 10.94 -2.69
N ASP A 57 22.75 11.23 -1.87
CA ASP A 57 22.93 12.53 -1.24
C ASP A 57 23.31 13.67 -2.21
N TYR A 58 23.54 13.37 -3.49
CA TYR A 58 23.78 14.35 -4.56
C TYR A 58 22.57 14.58 -5.48
N LEU A 59 21.43 13.95 -5.17
CA LEU A 59 20.17 14.10 -5.90
C LEU A 59 19.26 15.07 -5.15
N SER A 60 18.67 16.05 -5.85
CA SER A 60 17.83 17.08 -5.21
C SER A 60 16.55 16.51 -4.59
N CYS A 61 15.97 15.46 -5.17
CA CYS A 61 14.84 14.74 -4.59
C CYS A 61 15.15 14.05 -3.24
N TYR A 62 16.42 13.85 -2.89
CA TYR A 62 16.85 13.33 -1.57
C TYR A 62 17.37 14.45 -0.65
N GLY A 63 17.18 15.73 -1.00
CA GLY A 63 17.55 16.88 -0.17
C GLY A 63 18.92 17.50 -0.48
N TYR A 64 19.53 17.19 -1.63
CA TYR A 64 20.75 17.88 -2.05
C TYR A 64 20.50 19.39 -2.24
N SER A 65 21.42 20.23 -1.77
CA SER A 65 21.23 21.69 -1.68
C SER A 65 21.12 22.39 -3.03
N ARG A 66 21.61 21.77 -4.10
CA ARG A 66 21.55 22.31 -5.47
C ARG A 66 20.55 21.50 -6.29
N LYS A 67 19.73 22.17 -7.09
CA LYS A 67 18.79 21.53 -8.01
C LYS A 67 19.49 21.01 -9.27
N THR A 68 20.27 19.95 -9.11
CA THR A 68 21.11 19.35 -10.16
C THR A 68 20.38 18.29 -10.98
N THR A 69 19.24 17.76 -10.50
CA THR A 69 18.57 16.61 -11.11
C THR A 69 17.09 16.86 -11.44
N PRO A 70 16.72 17.94 -12.14
CA PRO A 70 15.31 18.33 -12.34
C PRO A 70 14.45 17.25 -13.00
N ASN A 71 15.01 16.43 -13.90
CA ASN A 71 14.27 15.35 -14.55
C ASN A 71 14.04 14.15 -13.61
N ILE A 72 14.99 13.86 -12.71
CA ILE A 72 14.83 12.81 -11.70
C ILE A 72 13.83 13.27 -10.64
N ASP A 73 13.89 14.54 -10.24
CA ASP A 73 12.96 15.14 -9.30
C ASP A 73 11.51 15.06 -9.81
N ALA A 74 11.28 15.39 -11.09
CA ALA A 74 9.95 15.29 -11.70
C ALA A 74 9.40 13.85 -11.72
N ILE A 75 10.26 12.84 -11.84
CA ILE A 75 9.87 11.43 -11.73
C ILE A 75 9.55 11.08 -10.28
N ALA A 76 10.39 11.50 -9.33
CA ALA A 76 10.19 11.25 -7.90
C ALA A 76 8.87 11.84 -7.39
N ASP A 77 8.48 13.04 -7.83
CA ASP A 77 7.23 13.70 -7.45
C ASP A 77 5.98 12.94 -7.95
N ALA A 78 6.10 12.21 -9.05
CA ALA A 78 5.01 11.47 -9.68
C ALA A 78 5.01 9.96 -9.40
N ALA A 79 6.01 9.47 -8.66
CA ALA A 79 6.24 8.04 -8.42
C ALA A 79 6.52 7.75 -6.94
N THR A 80 6.79 6.48 -6.64
CA THR A 80 7.25 6.10 -5.31
C THR A 80 8.76 6.33 -5.19
N LEU A 81 9.16 7.25 -4.33
CA LEU A 81 10.54 7.45 -3.93
C LEU A 81 10.90 6.48 -2.78
N PHE A 82 12.02 5.77 -2.90
CA PHE A 82 12.50 4.87 -1.85
C PHE A 82 13.67 5.51 -1.11
N GLU A 83 13.48 5.82 0.17
CA GLU A 83 14.50 6.50 0.98
C GLU A 83 15.56 5.56 1.57
N ASN A 84 15.26 4.26 1.64
CA ASN A 84 16.14 3.25 2.21
C ASN A 84 16.45 2.14 1.19
N VAL A 85 17.44 2.38 0.34
CA VAL A 85 17.93 1.44 -0.68
C VAL A 85 19.45 1.38 -0.64
N ILE A 86 19.99 0.17 -0.51
CA ILE A 86 21.43 -0.05 -0.34
C ILE A 86 21.90 -1.07 -1.37
N SER A 87 23.06 -0.82 -1.99
CA SER A 87 23.69 -1.80 -2.87
C SER A 87 24.20 -3.00 -2.07
N PRO A 88 23.99 -4.25 -2.51
CA PRO A 88 24.53 -5.42 -1.81
C PRO A 88 26.06 -5.38 -1.71
N VAL A 89 26.73 -4.72 -2.66
CA VAL A 89 28.17 -4.49 -2.66
C VAL A 89 28.48 -3.20 -3.45
N PRO A 90 29.43 -2.35 -3.02
CA PRO A 90 29.78 -1.11 -3.72
C PRO A 90 30.75 -1.35 -4.89
N LEU A 91 30.48 -2.35 -5.73
CA LEU A 91 31.26 -2.70 -6.91
C LEU A 91 30.33 -2.91 -8.10
N THR A 92 30.59 -2.23 -9.22
CA THR A 92 29.70 -2.18 -10.39
C THR A 92 29.32 -3.58 -10.89
N LEU A 93 30.30 -4.45 -11.17
CA LEU A 93 30.02 -5.78 -11.72
C LEU A 93 29.11 -6.63 -10.81
N PRO A 94 29.48 -6.93 -9.55
CA PRO A 94 28.63 -7.80 -8.72
C PRO A 94 27.30 -7.15 -8.32
N ALA A 95 27.22 -5.82 -8.19
CA ALA A 95 25.93 -5.13 -7.96
C ALA A 95 24.97 -5.29 -9.15
N HIS A 96 25.46 -5.10 -10.37
CA HIS A 96 24.68 -5.30 -11.58
C HIS A 96 24.32 -6.78 -11.80
N CYS A 97 25.23 -7.72 -11.51
CA CYS A 97 24.91 -9.15 -11.53
C CYS A 97 23.74 -9.45 -10.60
N SER A 98 23.82 -9.04 -9.32
CA SER A 98 22.75 -9.29 -8.35
C SER A 98 21.42 -8.67 -8.78
N MET A 99 21.42 -7.44 -9.31
CA MET A 99 20.23 -6.76 -9.81
C MET A 99 19.55 -7.51 -10.99
N LEU A 100 20.34 -8.08 -11.91
CA LEU A 100 19.82 -8.70 -13.13
C LEU A 100 19.51 -10.20 -12.97
N THR A 101 20.20 -10.89 -12.07
CA THR A 101 20.04 -12.35 -11.87
C THR A 101 19.30 -12.70 -10.58
N GLY A 102 19.24 -11.79 -9.61
CA GLY A 102 18.66 -12.03 -8.29
C GLY A 102 19.51 -12.94 -7.38
N TYR A 103 20.80 -13.10 -7.69
CA TYR A 103 21.77 -13.89 -6.90
C TYR A 103 22.68 -13.00 -6.05
#